data_AF-A0A6G4N7X3-F1
#
_entry.id   AF-A0A6G4N7X3-F1
#
_cell.length_a   1.000
_cell.length_b   1.000
_cell.length_c   1.000
_cell.angle_alpha   90.00
_cell.angle_beta   90.00
_cell.angle_gamma   90.00
#
_symmetry.space_group_name_H-M   'P 1'
#
loop_
_entity.id
_entity.type
_entity.pdbx_description
1 polymer ?
#
loop_
_entity_poly.entity_id
_entity_poly.type
_entity_poly.pdbx_seq_one_letter_code
_entity_poly.pdbx_strand_id
1 'polypeptide(L)'
;MKSVNILLNLLPTELKNMLENKDMENILTYFMSNEISDEKLVSYLSNLANQINTIEYHEMVASIYHFHFNYIDNAYDLAYYHYWQSLEISQFN
;
A
#
# COMPACT_ATOMS: atom_id res chain seq x y z
N MET A 1 -3.81 -16.49 -4.49
CA MET A 1 -2.96 -17.10 -3.43
C MET A 1 -1.49 -17.24 -3.81
N LYS A 2 -1.11 -17.88 -4.94
CA LYS A 2 0.32 -17.96 -5.33
C LYS A 2 0.95 -16.58 -5.58
N SER A 3 0.22 -15.67 -6.21
CA SER A 3 0.70 -14.31 -6.53
C SER A 3 0.90 -13.43 -5.29
N VAL A 4 -0.02 -13.48 -4.32
CA VAL A 4 0.07 -12.74 -3.04
C VAL A 4 1.33 -13.15 -2.27
N ASN A 5 1.60 -14.45 -2.18
CA ASN A 5 2.79 -14.96 -1.49
C ASN A 5 4.09 -14.53 -2.18
N ILE A 6 4.10 -14.42 -3.51
CA ILE A 6 5.26 -13.90 -4.26
C ILE A 6 5.49 -12.43 -3.89
N LEU A 7 4.44 -11.60 -3.92
CA LEU A 7 4.54 -10.18 -3.57
C LEU A 7 5.01 -9.98 -2.12
N LEU A 8 4.45 -10.72 -1.16
CA LEU A 8 4.87 -10.66 0.25
C LEU A 8 6.35 -11.01 0.44
N ASN A 9 6.89 -11.93 -0.36
CA ASN A 9 8.31 -12.31 -0.29
C ASN A 9 9.25 -11.31 -0.96
N LEU A 10 8.74 -10.33 -1.71
CA LEU A 10 9.52 -9.22 -2.26
C LEU A 10 9.64 -8.05 -1.29
N LEU A 11 8.87 -8.05 -0.19
CA LEU A 11 8.88 -7.00 0.80
C LEU A 11 9.99 -7.23 1.85
N PRO A 12 10.56 -6.16 2.42
CA PRO A 12 11.39 -6.26 3.61
C PRO A 12 10.66 -7.00 4.73
N THR A 13 11.41 -7.79 5.52
CA THR A 13 10.85 -8.61 6.60
C THR A 13 9.98 -7.81 7.57
N GLU A 14 10.39 -6.59 7.91
CA GLU A 14 9.65 -5.73 8.83
C GLU A 14 8.29 -5.34 8.25
N LEU A 15 8.25 -4.85 7.02
CA LEU A 15 7.01 -4.51 6.31
C LEU A 15 6.09 -5.74 6.15
N LYS A 16 6.67 -6.90 5.84
CA LYS A 16 5.92 -8.17 5.78
C LYS A 16 5.27 -8.51 7.13
N ASN A 17 6.01 -8.39 8.23
CA ASN A 17 5.50 -8.65 9.57
C ASN A 17 4.37 -7.68 9.94
N MET A 18 4.48 -6.40 9.57
CA MET A 18 3.42 -5.41 9.80
C MET A 18 2.14 -5.80 9.07
N LEU A 19 2.24 -6.21 7.79
CA LEU A 19 1.10 -6.67 7.00
C LEU A 19 0.46 -7.95 7.58
N GLU A 20 1.26 -8.93 8.00
CA GLU A 20 0.79 -10.18 8.61
C GLU A 20 0.09 -9.93 9.96
N ASN A 21 0.56 -8.94 10.71
CA ASN A 21 -0.04 -8.52 11.99
C ASN A 21 -1.21 -7.52 11.83
N LYS A 22 -1.59 -7.18 10.60
CA LYS A 22 -2.62 -6.18 10.27
C LYS A 22 -2.33 -4.78 10.83
N ASP A 23 -1.06 -4.43 10.97
CA ASP A 23 -0.59 -3.14 11.49
C ASP A 23 -0.53 -2.06 10.39
N MET A 24 -1.65 -1.86 9.70
CA MET A 24 -1.72 -1.01 8.49
C MET A 24 -1.45 0.47 8.79
N GLU A 25 -1.93 0.96 9.94
CA GLU A 25 -1.82 2.36 10.37
C GLU A 25 -0.35 2.80 10.55
N ASN A 26 0.53 1.89 10.96
CA ASN A 26 1.94 2.20 11.19
C ASN A 26 2.81 2.10 9.93
N ILE A 27 2.30 1.54 8.82
CA ILE A 27 3.11 1.36 7.61
C ILE A 27 3.53 2.72 7.02
N LEU A 28 2.66 3.73 7.02
CA LEU A 28 3.05 5.08 6.59
C LEU A 28 4.19 5.63 7.46
N THR A 29 4.09 5.48 8.77
CA THR A 29 5.13 5.88 9.73
C THR A 29 6.44 5.17 9.46
N TYR A 30 6.42 3.88 9.11
CA TYR A 30 7.60 3.12 8.73
C TYR A 30 8.28 3.70 7.48
N PHE A 31 7.52 4.05 6.44
CA PHE A 31 8.06 4.69 5.23
C PHE A 31 8.70 6.04 5.52
N MET A 32 8.01 6.89 6.29
CA MET A 32 8.49 8.23 6.63
C MET A 32 9.72 8.18 7.54
N SER A 33 9.70 7.35 8.59
CA SER A 33 10.77 7.30 9.59
C SER A 33 12.08 6.72 9.06
N ASN A 34 11.99 5.85 8.04
CA ASN A 34 13.16 5.24 7.39
C ASN A 34 13.52 5.90 6.06
N GLU A 35 12.89 7.03 5.71
CA GLU A 35 13.13 7.78 4.46
C GLU A 35 13.11 6.88 3.20
N ILE A 36 12.19 5.92 3.16
CA ILE A 36 12.18 4.89 2.11
C ILE A 36 11.80 5.50 0.77
N SER A 37 12.74 5.52 -0.18
CA SER A 37 12.52 6.08 -1.52
C SER A 37 12.43 5.03 -2.63
N ASP A 38 12.42 3.73 -2.28
CA ASP A 38 12.29 2.66 -3.27
C ASP A 38 10.86 2.55 -3.80
N GLU A 39 10.62 3.15 -4.96
CA GLU A 39 9.33 3.12 -5.67
C GLU A 39 8.85 1.70 -5.99
N LYS A 40 9.75 0.71 -6.09
CA LYS A 40 9.33 -0.68 -6.32
C LYS A 40 8.55 -1.23 -5.13
N LEU A 41 8.89 -0.82 -3.92
CA LEU A 41 8.18 -1.27 -2.72
C LEU A 41 6.73 -0.78 -2.71
N VAL A 42 6.50 0.50 -3.00
CA VAL A 42 5.12 1.02 -3.06
C VAL A 42 4.35 0.42 -4.26
N SER A 43 5.02 0.10 -5.36
CA SER A 43 4.42 -0.64 -6.47
C SER A 43 4.01 -2.07 -6.07
N TYR A 44 4.84 -2.78 -5.31
CA TYR A 44 4.47 -4.11 -4.79
C TYR A 44 3.29 -4.03 -3.82
N LEU A 45 3.26 -3.03 -2.94
CA LEU A 45 2.13 -2.79 -2.03
C LEU A 45 0.85 -2.46 -2.80
N SER A 46 0.92 -1.64 -3.85
CA SER A 46 -0.21 -1.32 -4.73
C SER A 46 -0.79 -2.56 -5.41
N ASN A 47 0.08 -3.41 -5.96
CA ASN A 47 -0.33 -4.69 -6.54
C ASN A 47 -0.93 -5.64 -5.49
N LEU A 48 -0.37 -5.64 -4.28
CA LEU A 48 -0.88 -6.42 -3.17
C LEU A 48 -2.28 -5.96 -2.75
N ALA A 49 -2.49 -4.64 -2.65
CA ALA A 49 -3.79 -4.06 -2.34
C ALA A 49 -4.84 -4.45 -3.37
N ASN A 50 -4.53 -4.42 -4.67
CA ASN A 50 -5.45 -4.87 -5.72
C ASN A 50 -5.76 -6.38 -5.66
N GLN A 51 -4.82 -7.21 -5.18
CA GLN A 51 -5.06 -8.65 -5.07
C GLN A 51 -5.87 -9.03 -3.82
N ILE A 52 -5.67 -8.31 -2.72
CA ILE A 52 -6.37 -8.54 -1.46
C ILE A 52 -7.73 -7.85 -1.46
N ASN A 53 -7.81 -6.67 -2.08
CA ASN A 53 -9.02 -5.90 -2.35
C ASN A 53 -9.86 -5.62 -1.10
N THR A 54 -9.23 -5.08 -0.05
CA THR A 54 -9.91 -4.61 1.16
C THR A 54 -9.65 -3.12 1.39
N ILE A 55 -10.55 -2.48 2.14
CA ILE A 55 -10.50 -1.06 2.50
C ILE A 55 -9.14 -0.69 3.09
N GLU A 56 -8.67 -1.47 4.08
CA GLU A 56 -7.47 -1.15 4.84
C GLU A 56 -6.21 -1.16 3.95
N TYR A 57 -6.13 -2.11 3.01
CA TYR A 57 -5.00 -2.20 2.08
C TYR A 57 -5.00 -1.04 1.08
N HIS A 58 -6.18 -0.66 0.57
CA HIS A 58 -6.28 0.46 -0.35
C HIS A 58 -5.96 1.79 0.33
N GLU A 59 -6.50 2.03 1.53
CA GLU A 59 -6.22 3.26 2.29
C GLU A 59 -4.76 3.35 2.71
N MET A 60 -4.15 2.24 3.12
CA MET A 60 -2.71 2.16 3.39
C MET A 60 -1.91 2.63 2.17
N VAL A 61 -2.10 2.02 1.00
CA VAL A 61 -1.31 2.39 -0.20
C VAL A 61 -1.61 3.83 -0.65
N ALA A 62 -2.87 4.24 -0.59
CA ALA A 62 -3.25 5.60 -0.96
C ALA A 62 -2.53 6.63 -0.09
N SER A 63 -2.46 6.39 1.22
CA SER A 63 -1.75 7.28 2.16
C SER A 63 -0.25 7.36 1.87
N ILE A 64 0.39 6.23 1.50
CA ILE A 64 1.82 6.19 1.18
C ILE A 64 2.11 7.01 -0.09
N TYR A 65 1.30 6.87 -1.14
CA TYR A 65 1.44 7.71 -2.33
C TYR A 65 1.15 9.19 -2.03
N HIS A 66 0.10 9.49 -1.27
CA HIS A 66 -0.34 10.86 -1.02
C HIS A 66 0.61 11.65 -0.11
N PHE A 67 1.18 11.01 0.91
CA PHE A 67 1.95 11.70 1.94
C PHE A 67 3.45 11.48 1.87
N HIS A 68 3.91 10.34 1.32
CA HIS A 68 5.33 9.98 1.31
C HIS A 68 5.95 10.00 -0.09
N PHE A 69 5.29 9.39 -1.08
CA PHE A 69 5.76 9.39 -2.49
C PHE A 69 5.12 10.50 -3.34
N ASN A 70 4.62 11.57 -2.74
CA ASN A 70 3.87 12.63 -3.45
C ASN A 70 4.65 13.39 -4.54
N TYR A 71 5.96 13.15 -4.63
CA TYR A 71 6.86 13.72 -5.62
C TYR A 71 6.99 12.89 -6.91
N ILE A 72 6.47 11.65 -6.95
CA ILE A 72 6.50 10.84 -8.18
C ILE A 72 5.39 11.30 -9.14
N ASP A 73 5.64 11.26 -10.45
CA ASP A 73 4.76 11.87 -11.47
C ASP A 73 3.28 11.46 -11.34
N ASN A 74 3.01 10.18 -11.05
CA ASN A 74 1.65 9.63 -10.96
C ASN A 74 1.19 9.38 -9.51
N ALA A 75 1.85 9.98 -8.50
CA ALA A 75 1.58 9.71 -7.09
C ALA A 75 0.11 9.96 -6.74
N TYR A 76 -0.39 11.13 -7.11
CA TYR A 76 -1.75 11.53 -6.78
C TYR A 76 -2.79 10.71 -7.54
N ASP A 77 -2.55 10.39 -8.81
CA ASP A 77 -3.44 9.51 -9.58
C ASP A 77 -3.54 8.11 -8.94
N LEU A 78 -2.42 7.56 -8.50
CA LEU A 78 -2.38 6.26 -7.80
C LEU A 78 -3.01 6.34 -6.41
N ALA A 79 -2.81 7.44 -5.68
CA ALA A 79 -3.47 7.66 -4.40
C ALA A 79 -4.99 7.76 -4.57
N TYR A 80 -5.47 8.55 -5.53
CA TYR A 80 -6.89 8.69 -5.83
C TYR A 80 -7.51 7.39 -6.33
N TYR A 81 -6.80 6.64 -7.16
CA TYR A 81 -7.23 5.31 -7.59
C TYR A 81 -7.51 4.40 -6.38
N HIS A 82 -6.58 4.32 -5.43
CA HIS A 82 -6.76 3.47 -4.26
C HIS A 82 -7.81 4.02 -3.28
N TYR A 83 -7.87 5.34 -3.04
CA TYR A 83 -8.97 5.92 -2.25
C TYR A 83 -10.34 5.64 -2.89
N TRP A 84 -10.43 5.68 -4.22
CA TRP A 84 -11.65 5.33 -4.94
C TRP A 84 -12.00 3.85 -4.76
N GLN A 85 -11.03 2.93 -4.85
CA GLN A 85 -11.28 1.50 -4.58
C GLN A 85 -11.78 1.27 -3.15
N SER A 86 -11.22 1.96 -2.14
CA SER A 86 -11.73 1.92 -0.76
C SER A 86 -13.19 2.37 -0.68
N LEU A 87 -13.52 3.50 -1.33
CA LEU A 87 -14.89 4.02 -1.38
C LEU A 87 -15.84 3.03 -2.08
N GLU A 88 -15.41 2.46 -3.20
CA GLU A 88 -16.16 1.45 -3.96
C GLU A 88 -16.50 0.24 -3.10
N ILE A 89 -15.51 -0.31 -2.39
CA ILE A 89 -15.70 -1.44 -1.48
C ILE A 89 -16.61 -1.09 -0.30
N SER A 90 -16.48 0.12 0.27
CA SER A 90 -17.23 0.50 1.47
C SER A 90 -18.68 0.91 1.21
N GLN A 91 -19.01 1.45 0.03
CA GLN A 91 -20.32 2.05 -0.24
C GLN A 91 -21.12 1.31 -1.32
N PHE A 92 -20.48 0.52 -2.18
CA PHE A 92 -21.12 -0.01 -3.39
C PHE A 92 -20.99 -1.54 -3.58
N ASN A 93 -20.34 -2.25 -2.64
CA ASN A 93 -20.24 -3.71 -2.61
C ASN A 93 -21.06 -4.35 -1.49
#